data_AF-A0A7S3K5D4-F1
#
_entry.id   AF-A0A7S3K5D4-F1
#
_cell.length_a   1.000
_cell.length_b   1.000
_cell.length_c   1.000
_cell.angle_alpha   90.00
_cell.angle_beta   90.00
_cell.angle_gamma   90.00
#
_symmetry.space_group_name_H-M   'P 1'
#
loop_
_entity.id
_entity.type
_entity.pdbx_description
1 polymer ?
#
loop_
_entity_poly.entity_id
_entity_poly.type
_entity_poly.pdbx_seq_one_letter_code
_entity_poly.pdbx_strand_id
1 'polypeptide(L)'
;MCVNKENSVPFPVPIVLKAMDDIKFHVKEGHNAKKQALALIKELPAVLPLERAKMKIKFSCTNEEKVSVVKSWMTETYDKQESEEEGNLYLLQEENKTELTYLIMPWLIRDVTNFCNKDDDVSFEIVEHYVYSRLLSASEEEEAKKVYEEAQKKREDEANSTQTFIVSSNFEEDKIAEPKKGKFSCSTCLDVQFKNNKEFKEHFKSEWHVENTKRKMEGQPKLNEADYLIFKEDEIDREMFMKDKKGRKGKKKKGRKNRDY
;
A
#
# COMPACT_ATOMS: atom_id res chain seq x y z
N MET A 1 1.90 13.52 0.41
CA MET A 1 3.37 13.54 0.53
C MET A 1 3.74 14.28 1.79
N CYS A 2 4.87 13.93 2.38
CA CYS A 2 5.36 14.48 3.64
C CYS A 2 6.79 14.98 3.46
N VAL A 3 7.19 15.94 4.28
CA VAL A 3 8.49 16.61 4.26
C VAL A 3 9.02 16.70 5.69
N ASN A 4 10.30 17.00 5.82
CA ASN A 4 10.89 17.35 7.10
C ASN A 4 10.34 18.71 7.57
N LYS A 5 9.89 18.79 8.83
CA LYS A 5 9.37 20.01 9.45
C LYS A 5 10.40 21.15 9.42
N GLU A 6 11.69 20.83 9.57
CA GLU A 6 12.74 21.83 9.74
C GLU A 6 13.12 22.53 8.42
N ASN A 7 13.20 21.77 7.33
CA ASN A 7 13.69 22.29 6.05
C ASN A 7 12.71 22.10 4.89
N SER A 8 11.51 21.53 5.12
CA SER A 8 10.50 21.25 4.09
C SER A 8 11.03 20.43 2.89
N VAL A 9 12.00 19.57 3.13
CA VAL A 9 12.58 18.64 2.14
C VAL A 9 12.02 17.22 2.34
N PRO A 10 11.75 16.45 1.27
CA PRO A 10 11.36 15.05 1.40
C PRO A 10 12.44 14.18 2.05
N PHE A 11 12.01 13.23 2.90
CA PHE A 11 12.93 12.20 3.37
C PHE A 11 13.17 11.15 2.28
N PRO A 12 14.44 10.73 2.06
CA PRO A 12 14.75 9.57 1.25
C PRO A 12 14.00 8.33 1.74
N VAL A 13 13.52 7.51 0.79
CA VAL A 13 12.78 6.27 1.06
C VAL A 13 13.46 5.39 2.12
N PRO A 14 14.79 5.20 2.11
CA PRO A 14 15.41 4.33 3.10
C PRO A 14 15.40 4.87 4.53
N ILE A 15 15.42 6.20 4.70
CA ILE A 15 15.26 6.83 6.03
C ILE A 15 13.84 6.56 6.54
N VAL A 16 12.84 6.67 5.66
CA VAL A 16 11.44 6.35 6.00
C VAL A 16 11.29 4.86 6.35
N LEU A 17 11.92 3.96 5.61
CA LEU A 17 11.91 2.52 5.92
C LEU A 17 12.56 2.20 7.26
N LYS A 18 13.69 2.85 7.57
CA LYS A 18 14.33 2.72 8.90
C LYS A 18 13.41 3.22 10.00
N ALA A 19 12.80 4.39 9.83
CA ALA A 19 11.85 4.94 10.77
C ALA A 19 10.64 4.01 10.98
N MET A 20 10.15 3.35 9.92
CA MET A 20 9.10 2.31 10.00
C MET A 20 9.55 1.11 10.83
N ASP A 21 10.78 0.64 10.67
CA ASP A 21 11.36 -0.45 11.45
C ASP A 21 11.55 -0.05 12.92
N ASP A 22 11.92 1.19 13.19
CA ASP A 22 12.15 1.72 14.53
C ASP A 22 10.83 1.80 15.31
N ILE A 23 9.73 2.23 14.68
CA ILE A 23 8.38 2.23 15.28
C ILE A 23 7.67 0.86 15.21
N LYS A 24 8.32 -0.16 14.63
CA LYS A 24 7.75 -1.52 14.44
C LYS A 24 6.39 -1.52 13.72
N PHE A 25 6.25 -0.69 12.68
CA PHE A 25 4.99 -0.60 11.94
C PHE A 25 4.76 -1.83 11.06
N HIS A 26 3.62 -2.49 11.22
CA HIS A 26 3.25 -3.68 10.43
C HIS A 26 2.22 -3.35 9.34
N VAL A 27 2.59 -3.63 8.09
CA VAL A 27 1.72 -3.52 6.91
C VAL A 27 0.67 -4.64 6.94
N LYS A 28 -0.61 -4.29 6.73
CA LYS A 28 -1.75 -5.23 6.78
C LYS A 28 -2.28 -5.54 5.39
N GLU A 29 -2.21 -6.79 4.95
CA GLU A 29 -2.61 -7.19 3.59
C GLU A 29 -4.09 -6.93 3.25
N GLY A 30 -4.97 -6.76 4.25
CA GLY A 30 -6.39 -6.43 4.07
C GLY A 30 -6.73 -4.94 4.00
N HIS A 31 -5.76 -4.03 4.15
CA HIS A 31 -5.99 -2.59 4.11
C HIS A 31 -5.47 -1.99 2.81
N ASN A 32 -6.18 -1.00 2.25
CA ASN A 32 -5.65 -0.28 1.10
C ASN A 32 -4.40 0.54 1.48
N ALA A 33 -3.50 0.73 0.51
CA ALA A 33 -2.23 1.42 0.73
C ALA A 33 -2.42 2.85 1.29
N LYS A 34 -3.48 3.56 0.84
CA LYS A 34 -3.80 4.91 1.32
C LYS A 34 -4.09 4.94 2.81
N LYS A 35 -4.93 4.03 3.32
CA LYS A 35 -5.29 3.94 4.74
C LYS A 35 -4.07 3.58 5.58
N GLN A 36 -3.21 2.69 5.08
CA GLN A 36 -1.97 2.30 5.76
C GLN A 36 -0.98 3.46 5.82
N ALA A 37 -0.78 4.17 4.71
CA ALA A 37 0.07 5.37 4.67
C ALA A 37 -0.43 6.46 5.62
N LEU A 38 -1.75 6.67 5.70
CA LEU A 38 -2.33 7.64 6.62
C LEU A 38 -2.17 7.27 8.10
N ALA A 39 -2.15 5.97 8.43
CA ALA A 39 -1.84 5.51 9.77
C ALA A 39 -0.36 5.72 10.07
N LEU A 40 0.51 5.30 9.15
CA LEU A 40 1.96 5.46 9.27
C LEU A 40 2.39 6.92 9.47
N ILE A 41 1.83 7.85 8.69
CA ILE A 41 2.13 9.29 8.79
C ILE A 41 1.82 9.87 10.18
N LYS A 42 0.89 9.26 10.94
CA LYS A 42 0.58 9.70 12.31
C LYS A 42 1.58 9.18 13.34
N GLU A 43 2.24 8.06 13.07
CA GLU A 43 3.15 7.40 14.01
C GLU A 43 4.62 7.77 13.75
N LEU A 44 5.00 8.05 12.49
CA LEU A 44 6.34 8.48 12.09
C LEU A 44 6.89 9.71 12.83
N PRO A 45 6.08 10.73 13.23
CA PRO A 45 6.56 11.87 14.01
C PRO A 45 7.26 11.51 15.33
N ALA A 46 7.08 10.28 15.85
CA ALA A 46 7.74 9.82 17.06
C ALA A 46 9.27 9.66 16.92
N VAL A 47 9.76 9.42 15.69
CA VAL A 47 11.19 9.14 15.42
C VAL A 47 11.77 10.01 14.31
N LEU A 48 10.92 10.73 13.56
CA LEU A 48 11.31 11.53 12.41
C LEU A 48 10.51 12.85 12.43
N PRO A 49 11.13 14.04 12.31
CA PRO A 49 10.43 15.32 12.31
C PRO A 49 9.64 15.50 11.00
N LEU A 50 8.52 14.80 10.88
CA LEU A 50 7.73 14.66 9.66
C LEU A 50 6.48 15.52 9.70
N GLU A 51 6.31 16.36 8.68
CA GLU A 51 5.11 17.18 8.46
C GLU A 51 4.47 16.83 7.11
N ARG A 52 3.16 17.08 6.95
CA ARG A 52 2.55 17.05 5.62
C ARG A 52 3.03 18.23 4.79
N ALA A 53 3.40 17.96 3.54
CA ALA A 53 3.74 19.02 2.61
C ALA A 53 2.53 19.94 2.39
N LYS A 54 2.75 21.25 2.50
CA LYS A 54 1.77 22.29 2.18
C LYS A 54 1.54 22.35 0.66
N MET A 55 0.37 22.84 0.26
CA MET A 55 -0.06 23.07 -1.12
C MET A 55 -0.06 24.56 -1.41
N LYS A 56 0.38 24.95 -2.61
CA LYS A 56 0.27 26.33 -3.10
C LYS A 56 -1.01 26.45 -3.91
N ILE A 57 -1.91 27.32 -3.47
CA ILE A 57 -3.16 27.60 -4.17
C ILE A 57 -3.21 29.08 -4.56
N LYS A 58 -3.83 29.36 -5.71
CA LYS A 58 -4.07 30.73 -6.18
C LYS A 58 -5.57 30.93 -6.32
N PHE A 59 -6.09 32.00 -5.73
CA PHE A 59 -7.45 32.47 -5.94
C PHE A 59 -7.48 33.48 -7.07
N SER A 60 -8.50 33.37 -7.90
CA SER A 60 -8.84 34.35 -8.93
C SER A 60 -10.24 34.89 -8.63
N CYS A 61 -10.32 36.19 -8.39
CA CYS A 61 -11.55 36.91 -8.04
C CYS A 61 -11.92 37.90 -9.15
N THR A 62 -13.20 38.10 -9.42
CA THR A 62 -13.64 39.09 -10.42
C THR A 62 -13.40 40.54 -9.96
N ASN A 63 -13.55 40.82 -8.66
CA ASN A 63 -13.52 42.16 -8.07
C ASN A 63 -12.64 42.24 -6.80
N GLU A 64 -12.15 43.45 -6.49
CA GLU A 64 -11.34 43.74 -5.28
C GLU A 64 -12.12 43.54 -3.98
N GLU A 65 -13.45 43.75 -3.97
CA GLU A 65 -14.29 43.46 -2.80
C GLU A 65 -14.27 41.96 -2.44
N LYS A 66 -14.29 41.09 -3.46
CA LYS A 66 -14.25 39.63 -3.28
C LYS A 66 -12.90 39.19 -2.73
N VAL A 67 -11.80 39.84 -3.15
CA VAL A 67 -10.47 39.62 -2.57
C VAL A 67 -10.48 39.88 -1.07
N SER A 68 -11.11 40.96 -0.60
CA SER A 68 -11.27 41.21 0.84
C SER A 68 -12.13 40.14 1.54
N VAL A 69 -13.18 39.63 0.88
CA VAL A 69 -13.99 38.51 1.40
C VAL A 69 -13.13 37.25 1.55
N VAL A 70 -12.37 36.86 0.52
CA VAL A 70 -11.47 35.69 0.58
C VAL A 70 -10.45 35.84 1.69
N LYS A 71 -9.80 37.01 1.81
CA LYS A 71 -8.85 37.30 2.90
C LYS A 71 -9.51 37.12 4.26
N SER A 72 -10.68 37.73 4.47
CA SER A 72 -11.39 37.65 5.74
C SER A 72 -11.82 36.23 6.09
N TRP A 73 -12.34 35.47 5.12
CA TRP A 73 -12.76 34.09 5.32
C TRP A 73 -11.57 33.18 5.63
N MET A 74 -10.45 33.35 4.92
CA MET A 74 -9.22 32.61 5.18
C MET A 74 -8.67 32.89 6.58
N THR A 75 -8.58 34.16 6.97
CA THR A 75 -8.13 34.50 8.33
C THR A 75 -9.10 33.97 9.37
N GLU A 76 -10.41 34.21 9.25
CA GLU A 76 -11.38 33.80 10.28
C GLU A 76 -11.48 32.28 10.45
N THR A 77 -11.46 31.52 9.35
CA THR A 77 -11.64 30.06 9.38
C THR A 77 -10.44 29.36 9.98
N TYR A 78 -9.23 29.93 9.84
CA TYR A 78 -7.99 29.22 10.12
C TYR A 78 -7.14 29.84 11.25
N ASP A 79 -7.37 31.10 11.63
CA ASP A 79 -6.83 31.71 12.86
C ASP A 79 -7.48 31.09 14.13
N LYS A 80 -8.74 30.61 14.02
CA LYS A 80 -9.45 29.92 15.12
C LYS A 80 -9.03 28.47 15.37
N GLN A 81 -8.15 27.88 14.54
CA GLN A 81 -7.68 26.50 14.70
C GLN A 81 -6.39 26.40 15.53
N GLU A 82 -5.97 27.47 16.20
CA GLU A 82 -4.88 27.46 17.18
C GLU A 82 -5.19 26.52 18.37
N SER A 83 -4.69 25.30 18.29
CA SER A 83 -4.02 24.70 19.45
C SER A 83 -2.58 24.41 19.05
N GLU A 84 -1.70 25.34 19.42
CA GLU A 84 -0.26 25.15 19.67
C GLU A 84 0.48 24.26 18.67
N GLU A 85 0.73 24.80 17.47
CA GLU A 85 2.03 24.80 16.78
C GLU A 85 1.82 25.24 15.32
N GLU A 86 2.32 26.44 15.02
CA GLU A 86 2.65 26.97 13.69
C GLU A 86 1.50 27.38 12.75
N GLY A 87 1.52 28.66 12.36
CA GLY A 87 0.59 29.29 11.44
C GLY A 87 0.45 28.50 10.13
N ASN A 88 -0.77 28.03 9.87
CA ASN A 88 -1.06 27.12 8.76
C ASN A 88 -1.44 27.82 7.45
N LEU A 89 -1.41 29.15 7.44
CA LEU A 89 -1.84 29.99 6.32
C LEU A 89 -0.80 31.09 6.10
N TYR A 90 -0.16 31.08 4.92
CA TYR A 90 0.75 32.15 4.51
C TYR A 90 0.25 32.75 3.20
N LEU A 91 -0.08 34.04 3.22
CA LEU A 91 -0.25 34.81 2.00
C LEU A 91 1.14 35.01 1.37
N LEU A 92 1.37 34.40 0.21
CA LEU A 92 2.66 34.47 -0.46
C LEU A 92 2.81 35.80 -1.20
N GLN A 93 1.86 36.13 -2.07
CA GLN A 93 1.92 37.28 -2.96
C GLN A 93 0.51 37.71 -3.39
N GLU A 94 0.35 39.02 -3.63
CA GLU A 94 -0.76 39.62 -4.38
C GLU A 94 -0.18 40.07 -5.74
N GLU A 95 -0.35 39.25 -6.78
CA GLU A 95 0.20 39.58 -8.11
C GLU A 95 -0.64 40.66 -8.80
N ASN A 96 -1.94 40.73 -8.50
CA ASN A 96 -2.92 41.74 -8.96
C ASN A 96 -4.00 41.97 -7.89
N LYS A 97 -4.79 43.08 -7.99
CA LYS A 97 -5.94 43.39 -7.10
C LYS A 97 -7.06 42.33 -7.08
N THR A 98 -6.94 41.30 -7.90
CA THR A 98 -7.92 40.24 -8.13
C THR A 98 -7.37 38.85 -7.83
N GLU A 99 -6.07 38.71 -7.51
CA GLU A 99 -5.43 37.40 -7.33
C GLU A 99 -4.69 37.31 -6.01
N LEU A 100 -4.85 36.16 -5.32
CA LEU A 100 -4.20 35.90 -4.04
C LEU A 100 -3.58 34.51 -4.05
N THR A 101 -2.32 34.41 -3.63
CA THR A 101 -1.65 33.11 -3.50
C THR A 101 -1.45 32.75 -2.04
N TYR A 102 -1.88 31.55 -1.65
CA TYR A 102 -1.72 31.02 -0.29
C TYR A 102 -0.96 29.70 -0.26
N LEU A 103 -0.18 29.51 0.80
CA LEU A 103 0.21 28.18 1.26
C LEU A 103 -0.82 27.67 2.24
N ILE A 104 -1.40 26.51 1.95
CA ILE A 104 -2.38 25.84 2.80
C ILE A 104 -2.00 24.39 3.03
N MET A 105 -2.50 23.80 4.10
CA MET A 105 -2.37 22.36 4.30
C MET A 105 -3.38 21.56 3.45
N PRO A 106 -3.04 20.32 3.03
CA PRO A 106 -3.89 19.55 2.12
C PRO A 106 -5.31 19.25 2.62
N TRP A 107 -5.55 19.28 3.94
CA TRP A 107 -6.88 19.02 4.48
C TRP A 107 -7.85 20.18 4.26
N LEU A 108 -7.35 21.42 4.12
CA LEU A 108 -8.17 22.63 3.93
C LEU A 108 -8.80 22.70 2.54
N ILE A 109 -8.31 21.90 1.57
CA ILE A 109 -8.76 21.99 0.17
C ILE A 109 -10.26 21.76 0.02
N ARG A 110 -10.86 20.95 0.89
CA ARG A 110 -12.30 20.68 0.87
C ARG A 110 -13.10 21.93 1.25
N ASP A 111 -12.64 22.65 2.26
CA ASP A 111 -13.33 23.85 2.75
C ASP A 111 -13.17 25.00 1.76
N VAL A 112 -11.99 25.14 1.15
CA VAL A 112 -11.74 26.05 0.02
C VAL A 112 -12.69 25.73 -1.15
N THR A 113 -12.82 24.46 -1.53
CA THR A 113 -13.74 24.05 -2.60
C THR A 113 -15.19 24.40 -2.27
N ASN A 114 -15.62 24.12 -1.04
CA ASN A 114 -16.98 24.44 -0.59
C ASN A 114 -17.25 25.95 -0.54
N PHE A 115 -16.23 26.75 -0.24
CA PHE A 115 -16.32 28.20 -0.24
C PHE A 115 -16.47 28.75 -1.67
N CYS A 116 -15.60 28.35 -2.60
CA CYS A 116 -15.68 28.77 -4.00
C CYS A 116 -16.97 28.30 -4.69
N ASN A 117 -17.49 27.12 -4.36
CA ASN A 117 -18.76 26.64 -4.92
C ASN A 117 -20.00 27.46 -4.49
N LYS A 118 -19.88 28.35 -3.50
CA LYS A 118 -20.98 29.24 -3.08
C LYS A 118 -21.01 30.56 -3.86
N ASP A 119 -19.92 30.91 -4.52
CA ASP A 119 -19.73 32.23 -5.13
C ASP A 119 -19.00 32.08 -6.47
N ASP A 120 -19.75 32.23 -7.57
CA ASP A 120 -19.22 32.07 -8.93
C ASP A 120 -18.15 33.12 -9.29
N ASP A 121 -18.06 34.22 -8.53
CA ASP A 121 -17.04 35.27 -8.71
C ASP A 121 -15.68 34.92 -8.10
N VAL A 122 -15.57 33.78 -7.40
CA VAL A 122 -14.35 33.32 -6.74
C VAL A 122 -14.01 31.91 -7.19
N SER A 123 -12.90 31.80 -7.90
CA SER A 123 -12.33 30.51 -8.29
C SER A 123 -10.96 30.33 -7.67
N PHE A 124 -10.49 29.08 -7.63
CA PHE A 124 -9.14 28.76 -7.20
C PHE A 124 -8.51 27.71 -8.10
N GLU A 125 -7.18 27.77 -8.20
CA GLU A 125 -6.36 26.77 -8.85
C GLU A 125 -5.28 26.27 -7.89
N ILE A 126 -4.91 25.00 -8.03
CA ILE A 126 -3.78 24.43 -7.32
C ILE A 126 -2.54 24.67 -8.17
N VAL A 127 -1.70 25.61 -7.75
CA VAL A 127 -0.44 25.94 -8.43
C VAL A 127 0.59 24.83 -8.21
N GLU A 128 0.74 24.40 -6.96
CA GLU A 128 1.63 23.28 -6.59
C GLU A 128 0.96 22.35 -5.60
N HIS A 129 0.93 21.06 -5.92
CA HIS A 129 0.35 20.04 -5.06
C HIS A 129 1.20 19.76 -3.81
N TYR A 130 2.50 19.99 -3.89
CA TYR A 130 3.45 19.82 -2.80
C TYR A 130 4.53 20.88 -2.93
N VAL A 131 4.62 21.74 -1.94
CA VAL A 131 5.65 22.78 -1.89
C VAL A 131 6.82 22.21 -1.11
N TYR A 132 7.96 22.11 -1.79
CA TYR A 132 9.23 21.82 -1.16
C TYR A 132 9.97 23.14 -0.95
N SER A 133 10.64 23.28 0.19
CA SER A 133 11.67 24.32 0.26
C SER A 133 12.66 24.06 -0.86
N ARG A 134 12.89 25.10 -1.65
CA ARG A 134 13.63 25.12 -2.91
C ARG A 134 14.81 24.16 -2.87
N LEU A 135 14.71 23.10 -3.69
CA LEU A 135 15.75 22.14 -4.12
C LEU A 135 16.92 21.99 -3.16
N LEU A 136 17.02 20.82 -2.50
CA LEU A 136 18.29 20.30 -2.00
C LEU A 136 19.41 20.72 -2.95
N SER A 137 20.38 21.46 -2.43
CA SER A 137 21.61 21.66 -3.18
C SER A 137 22.19 20.28 -3.53
N ALA A 138 22.84 20.14 -4.68
CA ALA A 138 23.40 18.86 -5.10
C ALA A 138 24.30 18.21 -4.03
N SER A 139 24.93 19.03 -3.17
CA SER A 139 25.68 18.62 -1.99
C SER A 139 24.83 17.92 -0.91
N GLU A 140 23.62 18.41 -0.62
CA GLU A 140 22.75 17.83 0.40
C GLU A 140 22.13 16.51 -0.07
N GLU A 141 21.87 16.35 -1.37
CA GLU A 141 21.49 15.05 -1.95
C GLU A 141 22.63 14.03 -1.86
N GLU A 142 23.88 14.47 -2.05
CA GLU A 142 25.05 13.61 -2.02
C GLU A 142 25.39 13.18 -0.58
N GLU A 143 25.23 14.06 0.39
CA GLU A 143 25.34 13.72 1.82
C GLU A 143 24.28 12.71 2.26
N ALA A 144 23.02 12.89 1.84
CA ALA A 144 21.97 11.92 2.12
C ALA A 144 22.26 10.53 1.52
N LYS A 145 22.87 10.47 0.33
CA LYS A 145 23.32 9.21 -0.30
C LYS A 145 24.48 8.58 0.48
N LYS A 146 25.47 9.36 0.91
CA LYS A 146 26.62 8.87 1.69
C LYS A 146 26.21 8.27 3.03
N VAL A 147 25.33 8.97 3.76
CA VAL A 147 24.78 8.48 5.04
C VAL A 147 24.03 7.17 4.84
N TYR A 148 23.32 7.03 3.71
CA TYR A 148 22.62 5.80 3.36
C TYR A 148 23.58 4.64 3.05
N GLU A 149 24.60 4.87 2.24
CA GLU A 149 25.60 3.85 1.90
C GLU A 149 26.37 3.37 3.14
N GLU A 150 26.76 4.28 4.05
CA GLU A 150 27.38 3.90 5.33
C GLU A 150 26.45 3.07 6.20
N ALA A 151 25.15 3.39 6.23
CA ALA A 151 24.17 2.60 6.98
C ALA A 151 23.97 1.19 6.40
N GLN A 152 24.03 1.02 5.07
CA GLN A 152 24.01 -0.29 4.43
C GLN A 152 25.28 -1.08 4.74
N LYS A 153 26.43 -0.42 4.67
CA LYS A 153 27.72 -1.05 4.94
C LYS A 153 27.83 -1.54 6.39
N LYS A 154 27.38 -0.73 7.35
CA LYS A 154 27.26 -1.15 8.76
C LYS A 154 26.34 -2.36 8.94
N ARG A 155 25.22 -2.45 8.20
CA ARG A 155 24.33 -3.62 8.23
C ARG A 155 24.99 -4.88 7.66
N GLU A 156 25.78 -4.75 6.58
CA GLU A 156 26.54 -5.86 6.00
C GLU A 156 27.65 -6.33 6.94
N ASP A 157 28.33 -5.39 7.60
CA ASP A 157 29.37 -5.69 8.59
C ASP A 157 28.80 -6.34 9.85
N GLU A 158 27.64 -5.89 10.34
CA GLU A 158 26.91 -6.52 11.46
C GLU A 158 26.40 -7.92 11.10
N ALA A 159 25.89 -8.11 9.88
CA ALA A 159 25.47 -9.42 9.39
C ALA A 159 26.65 -10.40 9.22
N ASN A 160 27.81 -9.91 8.77
CA ASN A 160 29.03 -10.72 8.61
C ASN A 160 29.77 -10.98 9.93
N SER A 161 29.67 -10.09 10.92
CA SER A 161 30.25 -10.30 12.26
C SER A 161 29.58 -11.43 13.04
N THR A 162 28.35 -11.79 12.67
CA THR A 162 27.56 -12.83 13.35
C THR A 162 27.81 -14.25 12.78
N GLN A 163 28.62 -14.41 11.71
CA GLN A 163 28.87 -15.73 11.08
C GLN A 163 30.09 -16.50 11.62
N THR A 164 30.89 -15.96 12.55
CA THR A 164 32.13 -16.62 13.03
C THR A 164 32.00 -17.44 14.32
N PHE A 165 30.81 -17.58 14.91
CA PHE A 165 30.64 -18.25 16.21
C PHE A 165 29.47 -19.25 16.27
N ILE A 166 29.37 -20.22 15.34
CA ILE A 166 28.69 -21.49 15.67
C ILE A 166 29.48 -22.65 15.06
N VAL A 167 30.48 -23.11 15.82
CA VAL A 167 30.99 -24.48 15.75
C VAL A 167 30.22 -25.30 16.79
N SER A 168 29.56 -26.34 16.29
CA SER A 168 29.17 -27.58 16.96
C SER A 168 28.63 -27.52 18.40
N SER A 169 27.33 -27.74 18.53
CA SER A 169 26.81 -28.67 19.54
C SER A 169 25.37 -29.06 19.21
N ASN A 170 25.14 -30.38 19.15
CA ASN A 170 23.80 -30.96 19.15
C ASN A 170 23.13 -30.63 20.48
N PHE A 171 21.92 -30.07 20.44
CA PHE A 171 20.93 -30.23 21.50
C PHE A 171 19.54 -30.19 20.87
N GLU A 172 18.76 -31.23 21.18
CA GLU A 172 17.35 -31.34 20.84
C GLU A 172 16.55 -30.24 21.53
N GLU A 173 15.59 -29.63 20.82
CA GLU A 173 14.44 -29.02 21.48
C GLU A 173 13.24 -28.89 20.53
N ASP A 174 12.11 -29.39 21.02
CA ASP A 174 10.76 -29.05 20.58
C ASP A 174 10.56 -27.53 20.53
N LYS A 175 10.06 -27.02 19.40
CA LYS A 175 9.06 -25.93 19.34
C LYS A 175 8.58 -25.68 17.92
N ILE A 176 7.27 -25.59 17.81
CA ILE A 176 6.47 -25.23 16.65
C ILE A 176 6.86 -23.82 16.19
N ALA A 177 7.37 -23.69 14.96
CA ALA A 177 7.69 -22.42 14.31
C ALA A 177 7.27 -22.47 12.82
N GLU A 178 6.51 -21.46 12.39
CA GLU A 178 6.05 -21.28 11.01
C GLU A 178 7.22 -21.01 10.04
N PRO A 179 7.24 -21.61 8.83
CA PRO A 179 8.40 -21.54 7.95
C PRO A 179 8.45 -20.25 7.10
N LYS A 180 9.61 -19.59 7.13
CA LYS A 180 9.98 -18.47 6.25
C LYS A 180 9.93 -18.90 4.77
N LYS A 181 9.33 -18.09 3.90
CA LYS A 181 9.25 -18.33 2.43
C LYS A 181 10.65 -18.26 1.79
N GLY A 182 11.11 -19.39 1.25
CA GLY A 182 12.40 -19.52 0.56
C GLY A 182 12.46 -18.86 -0.83
N LYS A 183 13.68 -18.73 -1.38
CA LYS A 183 14.03 -18.10 -2.68
C LYS A 183 13.26 -18.64 -3.92
N PHE A 184 12.63 -19.81 -3.82
CA PHE A 184 11.84 -20.41 -4.89
C PHE A 184 10.44 -20.76 -4.38
N SER A 185 9.57 -19.75 -4.25
CA SER A 185 8.17 -19.92 -3.84
C SER A 185 7.22 -19.27 -4.85
N CYS A 186 6.04 -19.85 -5.06
CA CYS A 186 5.04 -19.31 -5.97
C CYS A 186 4.06 -18.41 -5.20
N SER A 187 3.73 -17.23 -5.74
CA SER A 187 2.76 -16.31 -5.14
C SER A 187 1.30 -16.69 -5.42
N THR A 188 1.05 -17.53 -6.43
CA THR A 188 -0.29 -17.99 -6.82
C THR A 188 -0.74 -19.21 -6.02
N CYS A 189 0.20 -20.03 -5.53
CA CYS A 189 -0.09 -21.28 -4.82
C CYS A 189 0.28 -21.17 -3.34
N LEU A 190 -0.56 -21.73 -2.47
CA LEU A 190 -0.36 -21.62 -1.02
C LEU A 190 0.76 -22.56 -0.55
N ASP A 191 1.67 -22.03 0.26
CA ASP A 191 2.75 -22.74 0.97
C ASP A 191 3.68 -23.62 0.11
N VAL A 192 3.89 -23.26 -1.15
CA VAL A 192 4.82 -23.99 -2.03
C VAL A 192 6.24 -23.45 -1.96
N GLN A 193 7.20 -24.36 -1.78
CA GLN A 193 8.63 -24.09 -1.88
C GLN A 193 9.30 -25.16 -2.75
N PHE A 194 10.19 -24.73 -3.65
CA PHE A 194 10.93 -25.60 -4.56
C PHE A 194 12.40 -25.67 -4.18
N LYS A 195 13.04 -26.81 -4.44
CA LYS A 195 14.45 -27.01 -4.09
C LYS A 195 15.38 -26.30 -5.08
N ASN A 196 14.95 -26.14 -6.33
CA ASN A 196 15.76 -25.56 -7.39
C ASN A 196 14.90 -24.75 -8.40
N ASN A 197 15.58 -23.95 -9.23
CA ASN A 197 14.92 -23.12 -10.25
C ASN A 197 14.19 -23.95 -11.33
N LYS A 198 14.61 -25.20 -11.56
CA LYS A 198 14.01 -26.08 -12.57
C LYS A 198 12.60 -26.51 -12.14
N GLU A 199 12.46 -27.02 -10.92
CA GLU A 199 11.18 -27.38 -10.31
C GLU A 199 10.25 -26.16 -10.21
N PHE A 200 10.78 -24.98 -9.86
CA PHE A 200 10.01 -23.74 -9.85
C PHE A 200 9.43 -23.38 -11.23
N LYS A 201 10.19 -23.55 -12.31
CA LYS A 201 9.72 -23.30 -13.68
C LYS A 201 8.71 -24.35 -14.15
N GLU A 202 8.89 -25.61 -13.76
CA GLU A 202 7.97 -26.70 -14.08
C GLU A 202 6.61 -26.52 -13.41
N HIS A 203 6.57 -25.99 -12.18
CA HIS A 203 5.34 -25.72 -11.46
C HIS A 203 4.33 -24.85 -12.21
N PHE A 204 4.78 -23.82 -12.95
CA PHE A 204 3.87 -22.96 -13.72
C PHE A 204 3.09 -23.71 -14.82
N LYS A 205 3.53 -24.92 -15.19
CA LYS A 205 2.86 -25.81 -16.15
C LYS A 205 1.98 -26.86 -15.48
N SER A 206 1.96 -26.92 -14.14
CA SER A 206 1.16 -27.89 -13.40
C SER A 206 -0.31 -27.51 -13.40
N GLU A 207 -1.19 -28.52 -13.45
CA GLU A 207 -2.65 -28.37 -13.35
C GLU A 207 -3.06 -27.66 -12.04
N TRP A 208 -2.31 -27.87 -10.95
CA TRP A 208 -2.51 -27.17 -9.68
C TRP A 208 -2.34 -25.64 -9.81
N HIS A 209 -1.31 -25.19 -10.53
CA HIS A 209 -1.07 -23.77 -10.77
C HIS A 209 -2.17 -23.15 -11.64
N VAL A 210 -2.63 -23.88 -12.66
CA VAL A 210 -3.73 -23.46 -13.55
C VAL A 210 -5.03 -23.31 -12.75
N GLU A 211 -5.37 -24.30 -11.91
CA GLU A 211 -6.59 -24.27 -11.10
C GLU A 211 -6.55 -23.14 -10.06
N ASN A 212 -5.42 -22.91 -9.39
CA ASN A 212 -5.28 -21.76 -8.48
C ASN A 212 -5.36 -20.40 -9.19
N THR A 213 -4.91 -20.33 -10.44
CA THR A 213 -5.07 -19.12 -11.28
C THR A 213 -6.54 -18.89 -11.61
N LYS A 214 -7.28 -19.95 -11.96
CA LYS A 214 -8.73 -19.89 -12.21
C LYS A 214 -9.51 -19.50 -10.95
N ARG A 215 -9.23 -20.12 -9.81
CA ARG A 215 -9.82 -19.77 -8.50
C ARG A 215 -9.56 -18.32 -8.12
N LYS A 216 -8.36 -17.78 -8.40
CA LYS A 216 -8.06 -16.36 -8.19
C LYS A 216 -8.94 -15.44 -9.05
N MET A 217 -9.23 -15.80 -10.30
CA MET A 217 -10.13 -15.04 -11.18
C MET A 217 -11.59 -15.10 -10.69
N GLU A 218 -11.99 -16.22 -10.08
CA GLU A 218 -13.33 -16.44 -9.50
C GLU A 218 -13.46 -15.91 -8.05
N GLY A 219 -12.41 -15.31 -7.49
CA GLY A 219 -12.39 -14.80 -6.10
C GLY A 219 -12.41 -15.91 -5.03
N GLN A 220 -12.11 -17.15 -5.39
CA GLN A 220 -12.06 -18.29 -4.49
C GLN A 220 -10.70 -18.40 -3.77
N PRO A 221 -10.66 -19.02 -2.57
CA PRO A 221 -9.42 -19.22 -1.84
C PRO A 221 -8.46 -20.14 -2.61
N LYS A 222 -7.17 -19.82 -2.52
CA LYS A 222 -6.07 -20.61 -3.10
C LYS A 222 -5.92 -21.93 -2.35
N LEU A 223 -5.67 -23.01 -3.08
CA LEU A 223 -5.45 -24.34 -2.54
C LEU A 223 -3.95 -24.60 -2.33
N ASN A 224 -3.59 -25.28 -1.24
CA ASN A 224 -2.29 -25.92 -1.12
C ASN A 224 -2.26 -27.23 -1.97
N GLU A 225 -1.14 -27.95 -2.00
CA GLU A 225 -1.01 -29.16 -2.83
C GLU A 225 -1.93 -30.30 -2.35
N ALA A 226 -2.08 -30.49 -1.04
CA ALA A 226 -2.93 -31.53 -0.47
C ALA A 226 -4.42 -31.28 -0.77
N ASP A 227 -4.88 -30.05 -0.60
CA ASP A 227 -6.26 -29.64 -0.87
C ASP A 227 -6.60 -29.75 -2.36
N TYR A 228 -5.62 -29.50 -3.23
CA TYR A 228 -5.78 -29.70 -4.68
C TYR A 228 -5.95 -31.17 -5.05
N LEU A 229 -5.20 -32.08 -4.42
CA LEU A 229 -5.36 -33.52 -4.65
C LEU A 229 -6.74 -34.01 -4.19
N ILE A 230 -7.22 -33.54 -3.03
CA ILE A 230 -8.57 -33.85 -2.54
C ILE A 230 -9.63 -33.31 -3.50
N PHE A 231 -9.48 -32.06 -3.96
CA PHE A 231 -10.39 -31.46 -4.94
C PHE A 231 -10.48 -32.30 -6.23
N LYS A 232 -9.34 -32.82 -6.70
CA LYS A 232 -9.27 -33.66 -7.90
C LYS A 232 -9.89 -35.04 -7.70
N GLU A 233 -9.69 -35.67 -6.55
CA GLU A 233 -10.34 -36.94 -6.19
C GLU A 233 -11.88 -36.76 -6.12
N ASP A 234 -12.36 -35.69 -5.48
CA ASP A 234 -13.78 -35.36 -5.40
C ASP A 234 -14.41 -35.05 -6.78
N GLU A 235 -13.64 -34.48 -7.71
CA GLU A 235 -14.08 -34.23 -9.08
C GLU A 235 -14.22 -35.55 -9.87
N ILE A 236 -13.24 -36.44 -9.73
CA ILE A 236 -13.26 -37.78 -10.33
C ILE A 236 -14.44 -38.61 -9.79
N ASP A 237 -14.68 -38.59 -8.49
CA ASP A 237 -15.79 -39.31 -7.85
C ASP A 237 -17.15 -38.78 -8.30
N ARG A 238 -17.29 -37.45 -8.44
CA ARG A 238 -18.50 -36.83 -9.01
C ARG A 238 -18.72 -37.25 -10.46
N GLU A 239 -17.67 -37.30 -11.27
CA GLU A 239 -17.76 -37.78 -12.64
C GLU A 239 -18.15 -39.27 -12.72
N MET A 240 -17.55 -40.11 -11.87
CA MET A 240 -17.87 -41.55 -11.79
C MET A 240 -19.34 -41.76 -11.38
N PHE A 241 -19.81 -41.04 -10.37
CA PHE A 241 -21.20 -41.10 -9.93
C PHE A 241 -22.20 -40.63 -11.01
N MET A 242 -21.84 -39.61 -11.79
CA MET A 242 -22.65 -39.14 -12.92
C MET A 242 -22.68 -40.15 -14.09
N LYS A 243 -21.57 -40.86 -14.34
CA LYS A 243 -21.50 -41.94 -15.34
C LYS A 243 -22.35 -43.15 -14.92
N ASP A 244 -22.35 -43.51 -13.64
CA ASP A 244 -23.18 -44.60 -13.10
C ASP A 244 -24.69 -44.30 -13.17
N LYS A 245 -25.11 -43.05 -12.93
CA LYS A 245 -26.50 -42.62 -13.13
C LYS A 245 -26.93 -42.70 -14.60
N LYS A 246 -26.04 -42.41 -15.55
CA LYS A 246 -26.30 -42.57 -16.99
C LYS A 246 -26.36 -44.05 -17.40
N GLY A 247 -25.52 -44.91 -16.83
CA GLY A 247 -25.54 -46.37 -17.04
C GLY A 247 -26.81 -47.06 -16.50
N ARG A 248 -27.32 -46.64 -15.33
CA ARG A 248 -28.56 -47.19 -14.75
C ARG A 248 -29.83 -46.77 -15.51
N LYS A 249 -29.85 -45.61 -16.17
CA LYS A 249 -31.00 -45.16 -16.98
C LYS A 249 -31.19 -45.94 -18.29
N GLY A 250 -30.19 -46.71 -18.74
CA GLY A 250 -30.26 -47.54 -19.96
C GLY A 250 -30.86 -48.95 -19.80
N LYS A 251 -31.15 -49.42 -18.58
CA LYS A 251 -31.58 -50.82 -18.32
C LYS A 251 -33.04 -51.00 -17.89
N LYS A 252 -33.94 -50.04 -18.14
CA LYS A 252 -35.40 -50.19 -17.92
C LYS A 252 -36.21 -50.16 -19.22
N LYS A 253 -35.97 -51.09 -20.14
CA LYS A 253 -36.95 -51.53 -21.14
C LYS A 253 -36.63 -52.97 -21.57
N LYS A 254 -37.30 -53.96 -20.95
CA LYS A 254 -37.71 -55.22 -21.58
C LYS A 254 -38.59 -56.05 -20.61
N GLY A 255 -39.79 -56.40 -21.09
CA GLY A 255 -40.73 -57.38 -20.52
C GLY A 255 -41.72 -56.76 -19.53
N ARG A 256 -43.05 -56.89 -19.66
CA ARG A 256 -43.90 -57.85 -20.38
C ARG A 256 -45.22 -57.17 -20.74
N LYS A 257 -45.65 -57.30 -22.00
CA LYS A 257 -47.07 -57.34 -22.39
C LYS A 257 -47.47 -58.82 -22.42
N ASN A 258 -48.46 -59.24 -21.61
CA ASN A 258 -49.50 -60.19 -22.03
C ASN A 258 -50.50 -60.51 -20.90
N ARG A 259 -51.73 -60.80 -21.34
CA ARG A 259 -53.03 -61.04 -20.67
C ARG A 259 -53.84 -59.75 -20.49
N ASP A 260 -55.00 -59.57 -21.11
CA ASP A 260 -56.09 -60.54 -21.37
C ASP A 260 -56.78 -60.42 -22.74
N TYR A 261 -57.51 -61.51 -23.06
CA TYR A 261 -58.32 -61.89 -24.24
C TYR A 261 -57.59 -62.64 -25.37
#